data_AF-A0A1V1NZ85-F1
#
_entry.id   AF-A0A1V1NZ85-F1
#
_cell.length_a   1.000
_cell.length_b   1.000
_cell.length_c   1.000
_cell.angle_alpha   90.00
_cell.angle_beta   90.00
_cell.angle_gamma   90.00
#
_symmetry.space_group_name_H-M   'P 1'
#
loop_
_entity.id
_entity.type
_entity.pdbx_description
1 polymer ?
#
loop_
_entity_poly.entity_id
_entity_poly.type
_entity_poly.pdbx_seq_one_letter_code
_entity_poly.pdbx_strand_id
1 'polypeptide(L)'
;MDHPNKNQPKSDMMNKKLIHLIQANEDWLMEKILHYAIEREYSKYTSTLKEAWRLSISGLSRSFVSGLETGRTNFLNYIPMKITAKTPLQDLA
;
A
#
# COMPACT_ATOMS: atom_id res chain seq x y z
N MET A 1 12.07 -0.01 26.49
CA MET A 1 10.90 -0.68 27.08
C MET A 1 9.68 -0.04 26.45
N ASP A 2 9.23 -0.57 25.31
CA ASP A 2 8.05 -0.04 24.63
C ASP A 2 6.81 -0.40 25.44
N HIS A 3 6.15 0.63 25.99
CA HIS A 3 4.91 0.44 26.71
C HIS A 3 3.80 0.04 25.73
N PRO A 4 3.14 -1.12 25.90
CA PRO A 4 2.06 -1.52 25.02
C PRO A 4 0.91 -0.52 25.15
N ASN A 5 0.58 0.13 24.04
CA ASN A 5 -0.56 1.04 23.95
C ASN A 5 -1.86 0.23 24.18
N LYS A 6 -2.75 0.69 25.07
CA LYS A 6 -4.05 0.03 25.34
C LYS A 6 -4.93 -0.12 24.10
N ASN A 7 -4.64 0.60 23.02
CA ASN A 7 -5.32 0.52 21.72
C ASN A 7 -4.72 -0.51 20.75
N GLN A 8 -3.51 -1.01 21.02
CA GLN A 8 -2.78 -1.98 20.19
C GLN A 8 -3.57 -3.27 19.87
N PRO A 9 -4.21 -3.95 20.85
CA PRO A 9 -4.92 -5.20 20.55
C PRO A 9 -6.14 -4.98 19.64
N LYS A 10 -6.76 -3.78 19.69
CA LYS A 10 -7.90 -3.42 18.84
C LYS A 10 -7.44 -3.09 17.42
N SER A 11 -6.33 -2.38 17.25
CA SER A 11 -5.77 -2.08 15.92
C SER A 11 -5.30 -3.34 15.21
N ASP A 12 -4.66 -4.27 15.93
CA ASP A 12 -4.15 -5.51 15.35
C ASP A 12 -5.30 -6.39 14.85
N MET A 13 -6.39 -6.47 15.60
CA MET A 13 -7.59 -7.20 15.19
C MET A 13 -8.29 -6.55 13.99
N MET A 14 -8.32 -5.21 13.94
CA MET A 14 -8.88 -4.48 12.79
C MET A 14 -8.04 -4.70 11.52
N ASN A 15 -6.71 -4.64 11.64
CA ASN A 15 -5.79 -4.88 10.52
C ASN A 15 -5.94 -6.30 9.98
N LYS A 16 -6.00 -7.31 10.86
CA LYS A 16 -6.24 -8.71 10.45
C LYS A 16 -7.55 -8.86 9.68
N LYS A 17 -8.63 -8.22 10.14
CA LYS A 17 -9.93 -8.25 9.46
C LYS A 17 -9.85 -7.60 8.08
N LEU A 18 -9.18 -6.45 7.97
CA LEU A 18 -9.01 -5.73 6.70
C LEU A 18 -8.14 -6.53 5.71
N ILE A 19 -7.02 -7.10 6.17
CA ILE A 19 -6.16 -7.98 5.37
C ILE A 19 -6.97 -9.13 4.78
N HIS A 20 -7.78 -9.79 5.61
CA HIS A 20 -8.63 -10.89 5.17
C HIS A 20 -9.65 -10.45 4.11
N LEU A 21 -10.30 -9.29 4.30
CA LEU A 21 -11.25 -8.75 3.32
C LEU A 21 -10.58 -8.46 1.97
N ILE A 22 -9.37 -7.92 1.96
CA ILE A 22 -8.64 -7.64 0.72
C ILE A 22 -8.31 -8.95 0.00
N GLN A 23 -7.66 -9.89 0.69
CA GLN A 23 -7.19 -11.14 0.10
C GLN A 23 -8.35 -12.03 -0.39
N ALA A 24 -9.47 -12.06 0.34
CA ALA A 24 -10.63 -12.87 -0.04
C ALA A 24 -11.44 -12.30 -1.20
N ASN A 25 -11.23 -11.02 -1.57
CA ASN A 25 -12.05 -10.32 -2.57
C ASN A 25 -11.23 -9.70 -3.70
N GLU A 26 -9.99 -10.15 -3.94
CA GLU A 26 -9.13 -9.60 -5.01
C GLU A 26 -9.79 -9.69 -6.39
N ASP A 27 -10.45 -10.82 -6.70
CA ASP A 27 -11.13 -11.00 -7.98
C ASP A 27 -12.31 -10.04 -8.14
N TRP A 28 -13.14 -9.90 -7.10
CA TRP A 28 -14.25 -8.94 -7.10
C TRP A 28 -13.74 -7.50 -7.27
N LEU A 29 -12.66 -7.14 -6.57
CA LEU A 29 -12.05 -5.82 -6.66
C LEU A 29 -11.49 -5.56 -8.06
N MET A 30 -10.82 -6.56 -8.64
CA MET A 30 -10.30 -6.51 -10.01
C MET A 30 -11.41 -6.25 -11.02
N GLU A 31 -12.52 -6.98 -10.94
CA GLU A 31 -13.64 -6.79 -11.86
C GLU A 31 -14.27 -5.41 -11.72
N LYS A 32 -14.42 -4.91 -10.49
CA LYS A 32 -14.94 -3.55 -10.24
C LYS A 32 -14.04 -2.46 -10.81
N ILE A 33 -12.73 -2.61 -10.62
CA ILE A 33 -11.75 -1.64 -11.13
C ILE A 33 -11.71 -1.66 -12.66
N LEU A 34 -11.70 -2.84 -13.27
CA LEU A 34 -11.73 -2.99 -14.73
C LEU A 34 -13.00 -2.38 -15.32
N HIS A 35 -14.16 -2.67 -14.73
CA HIS A 35 -15.43 -2.11 -15.17
C HIS A 35 -15.42 -0.58 -15.12
N TYR A 36 -14.99 -0.01 -14.00
CA TYR A 36 -14.87 1.44 -13.84
C TYR A 36 -13.89 2.07 -14.84
N ALA A 37 -12.76 1.41 -15.11
CA ALA A 37 -11.78 1.89 -16.07
C ALA A 37 -12.31 1.87 -17.51
N ILE A 38 -13.14 0.89 -17.87
CA ILE A 38 -13.81 0.83 -19.17
C ILE A 38 -14.86 1.95 -19.27
N GLU A 39 -15.72 2.10 -18.26
CA GLU A 39 -16.76 3.15 -18.23
C GLU A 39 -16.17 4.58 -18.36
N ARG A 40 -14.96 4.78 -17.84
CA ARG A 40 -14.27 6.08 -17.86
C ARG A 40 -13.28 6.24 -19.02
N GLU A 41 -13.23 5.27 -19.94
CA GLU A 41 -12.27 5.22 -21.04
C GLU A 41 -10.79 5.23 -20.62
N TYR A 42 -10.49 4.91 -19.36
CA TYR A 42 -9.10 4.73 -18.89
C TYR A 42 -8.45 3.47 -19.45
N SER A 43 -9.25 2.52 -19.96
CA SER A 43 -8.77 1.31 -20.63
C SER A 43 -8.24 1.56 -22.06
N LYS A 44 -8.32 2.78 -22.59
CA LYS A 44 -7.99 3.09 -24.01
C LYS A 44 -6.54 2.75 -24.40
N TYR A 45 -5.60 2.83 -23.46
CA TYR A 45 -4.16 2.60 -23.69
C TYR A 45 -3.58 1.46 -22.87
N THR A 46 -4.42 0.66 -22.20
CA THR A 46 -3.99 -0.48 -21.39
C THR A 46 -4.71 -1.74 -21.84
N SER A 47 -4.13 -2.90 -21.55
CA SER A 47 -4.72 -4.19 -21.91
C SER A 47 -6.08 -4.35 -21.24
N THR A 48 -7.13 -4.67 -21.99
CA THR A 48 -8.44 -5.07 -21.44
C THR A 48 -8.45 -6.52 -20.98
N LEU A 49 -7.31 -7.23 -21.12
CA LEU A 49 -7.18 -8.61 -20.70
C LEU A 49 -7.26 -8.69 -19.16
N LYS A 50 -8.26 -9.41 -18.66
CA LYS A 50 -8.48 -9.63 -17.20
C LYS A 50 -7.19 -10.04 -16.47
N GLU A 51 -6.34 -10.87 -17.09
CA GLU A 51 -5.09 -11.33 -16.47
C GLU A 51 -4.08 -10.23 -16.18
N ALA A 52 -4.01 -9.18 -17.03
CA ALA A 52 -3.13 -8.05 -16.76
C ALA A 52 -3.59 -7.27 -15.51
N TRP A 53 -4.91 -7.07 -15.37
CA TRP A 53 -5.51 -6.42 -14.21
C TRP A 53 -5.37 -7.26 -12.95
N ARG A 54 -5.56 -8.58 -13.04
CA ARG A 54 -5.38 -9.50 -11.92
C ARG A 54 -3.96 -9.42 -11.34
N LEU A 55 -2.94 -9.37 -12.21
CA LEU A 55 -1.55 -9.18 -11.78
C LEU A 55 -1.34 -7.83 -11.08
N SER A 56 -1.89 -6.74 -11.63
CA SER A 56 -1.82 -5.40 -11.00
C SER A 56 -2.49 -5.37 -9.62
N ILE A 57 -3.71 -5.93 -9.50
CA ILE A 57 -4.45 -5.95 -8.24
C ILE A 57 -3.78 -6.83 -7.20
N SER A 58 -3.24 -7.99 -7.58
CA SER A 58 -2.50 -8.85 -6.67
C SER A 58 -1.24 -8.16 -6.12
N GLY A 59 -0.51 -7.43 -6.97
CA GLY A 59 0.66 -6.64 -6.55
C GLY A 59 0.30 -5.50 -5.58
N LEU A 60 -0.79 -4.78 -5.86
CA LEU A 60 -1.30 -3.73 -4.97
C LEU A 60 -1.77 -4.29 -3.62
N SER A 61 -2.54 -5.39 -3.65
CA SER A 61 -3.05 -6.06 -2.46
C SER A 61 -1.92 -6.54 -1.56
N ARG A 62 -0.88 -7.15 -2.15
CA ARG A 62 0.33 -7.55 -1.41
C ARG A 62 1.04 -6.37 -0.75
N SER A 63 1.19 -5.25 -1.46
CA SER A 63 1.81 -4.04 -0.94
C SER A 63 1.02 -3.45 0.23
N PHE A 64 -0.31 -3.46 0.11
CA PHE A 64 -1.21 -2.96 1.15
C PHE A 64 -1.18 -3.83 2.40
N VAL A 65 -1.24 -5.16 2.25
CA VAL A 65 -1.12 -6.11 3.36
C VAL A 65 0.22 -5.94 4.07
N SER A 66 1.31 -5.87 3.33
CA SER A 66 2.65 -5.62 3.90
C SER A 66 2.68 -4.31 4.70
N GLY A 67 2.08 -3.23 4.20
CA GLY A 67 1.97 -1.96 4.92
C GLY A 67 1.14 -2.06 6.21
N LEU A 68 0.06 -2.84 6.22
CA LEU A 68 -0.77 -3.07 7.41
C LEU A 68 -0.06 -3.93 8.47
N GLU A 69 0.73 -4.91 8.03
CA GLU A 69 1.50 -5.81 8.91
C GLU A 69 2.70 -5.11 9.53
N THR A 70 3.41 -4.30 8.74
CA THR A 70 4.60 -3.57 9.20
C THR A 70 4.25 -2.31 10.00
N GLY A 71 3.07 -1.74 9.78
CA GLY A 71 2.61 -0.50 10.43
C GLY A 71 3.46 0.72 10.07
N ARG A 72 3.06 1.90 10.57
CA ARG A 72 3.78 3.18 10.35
C ARG A 72 5.23 3.17 10.87
N THR A 73 5.58 2.21 11.73
CA THR A 73 6.82 2.17 12.51
C THR A 73 8.05 1.78 11.67
N ASN A 74 7.89 1.03 10.58
CA ASN A 74 9.03 0.50 9.81
C ASN A 74 9.43 1.31 8.58
N PHE A 75 8.57 2.23 8.10
CA PHE A 75 8.89 3.07 6.93
C PHE A 75 10.03 4.08 7.20
N LEU A 76 10.24 4.49 8.46
CA LEU A 76 11.36 5.38 8.82
C LEU A 76 12.70 4.65 8.97
N ASN A 77 12.68 3.33 9.16
CA ASN A 77 13.89 2.53 9.34
C ASN A 77 14.49 2.05 8.01
N TYR A 78 13.79 2.27 6.89
CA TYR A 78 14.21 1.83 5.55
C TYR A 78 14.39 2.98 4.55
N ILE A 79 14.72 4.19 5.03
CA ILE A 79 15.18 5.28 4.16
C ILE A 79 16.71 5.12 4.00
N PRO A 80 17.24 4.61 2.87
CA PRO A 80 18.68 4.56 2.62
C PRO A 80 19.31 5.93 2.34
N MET A 81 18.55 7.01 2.42
CA MET A 81 19.06 8.36 2.29
C MET A 81 18.80 9.13 3.58
N LYS A 82 19.84 9.26 4.40
CA LYS A 82 19.84 10.27 5.45
C LYS A 82 19.58 11.61 4.75
N ILE A 83 18.37 12.16 4.89
CA ILE A 83 18.17 13.58 4.66
C ILE A 83 18.82 14.25 5.87
N THR A 84 20.14 14.35 5.86
CA THR A 84 20.85 15.25 6.76
C THR A 84 20.59 16.64 6.23
N ALA A 85 19.56 17.31 6.77
CA ALA A 85 19.38 18.74 6.61
C ALA A 85 20.52 19.46 7.35
N LYS A 86 21.74 19.41 6.82
CA LYS A 86 22.89 20.23 7.18
C LYS A 86 23.85 20.31 6.00
N THR A 87 23.43 21.02 4.96
CA THR A 87 24.39 21.81 4.17
C THR A 87 24.16 23.25 4.61
N PRO A 88 25.01 23.83 5.47
CA PRO A 88 24.86 25.23 5.83
C PRO A 88 25.17 26.08 4.58
N LEU A 89 24.37 27.12 4.35
CA LEU A 89 24.40 28.02 3.18
C LEU A 89 25.70 28.86 3.05
N GLN A 90 26.76 28.49 3.77
CA GLN A 90 28.02 29.24 3.89
C GLN A 90 29.16 28.64 3.05
N ASP A 91 28.91 27.52 2.34
CA ASP A 91 29.84 26.93 1.37
C ASP A 91 29.45 27.23 -0.10
N LEU A 92 28.58 28.21 -0.33
CA LEU A 92 28.35 28.82 -1.65
C LEU A 92 29.13 30.14 -1.70
N ALA A 93 30.44 30.04 -1.92
CA ALA A 93 31.33 31.15 -2.27
C ALA A 93 32.11 30.78 -3.53
#